data_AF-A0A450U5T5-F1
#
_entry.id   AF-A0A450U5T5-F1
#
_cell.length_a   1.000
_cell.length_b   1.000
_cell.length_c   1.000
_cell.angle_alpha   90.00
_cell.angle_beta   90.00
_cell.angle_gamma   90.00
#
_symmetry.space_group_name_H-M   'P 1'
#
loop_
_entity.id
_entity.type
_entity.pdbx_description
1 polymer ?
#
loop_
_entity_poly.entity_id
_entity_poly.type
_entity_poly.pdbx_seq_one_letter_code
_entity_poly.pdbx_strand_id
1 'polypeptide(L)'
;MVDEVNVRNDFRTLSEFISYCLPRSVFTEKELTDYFTTWKQMYVIRMTYNIALTTRIIRKRLIEEVGLSRSGYWGFMELTSYQLKKIASLGGIDDSLILN
;
A
#
# COMPACT_ATOMS: atom_id res chain seq x y z
N MET A 1 -8.50 -0.07 -2.45
CA MET A 1 -8.51 -1.12 -3.50
C MET A 1 -7.32 -0.87 -4.42
N VAL A 2 -6.69 -1.94 -4.92
CA VAL A 2 -5.63 -1.83 -5.93
C VAL A 2 -6.29 -1.80 -7.29
N ASP A 3 -6.04 -0.76 -8.07
CA ASP A 3 -6.58 -0.63 -9.42
C ASP A 3 -5.67 -1.31 -10.44
N GLU A 4 -4.38 -0.99 -10.37
CA GLU A 4 -3.38 -1.41 -11.32
C GLU A 4 -2.05 -1.68 -10.62
N VAL A 5 -1.36 -2.74 -11.06
CA VAL A 5 0.01 -3.04 -10.66
C VAL A 5 0.83 -3.15 -11.94
N ASN A 6 1.83 -2.28 -12.07
CA ASN A 6 2.80 -2.32 -13.15
C ASN A 6 4.18 -2.66 -12.58
N VAL A 7 5.04 -3.21 -13.40
CA VAL A 7 6.47 -3.34 -13.14
C VAL A 7 7.25 -2.29 -13.92
N ARG A 8 8.51 -2.07 -13.57
CA ARG A 8 9.40 -1.16 -14.32
C ARG A 8 9.29 -1.36 -15.83
N ASN A 9 9.31 -2.61 -16.30
CA ASN A 9 9.39 -2.95 -17.73
C ASN A 9 8.11 -2.65 -18.52
N ASP A 10 7.01 -2.32 -17.84
CA ASP A 10 5.78 -1.89 -18.50
C ASP A 10 5.91 -0.46 -19.04
N PHE A 11 6.88 0.32 -18.54
CA PHE A 11 7.19 1.67 -19.02
C PHE A 11 8.38 1.63 -19.97
N ARG A 12 8.17 2.06 -21.21
CA ARG A 12 9.20 2.09 -22.27
C ARG A 12 10.19 3.23 -22.07
N THR A 13 9.76 4.31 -21.45
CA THR A 13 10.58 5.51 -21.27
C THR A 13 10.41 6.12 -19.87
N LEU A 14 11.42 6.88 -19.43
CA LEU A 14 11.32 7.68 -18.21
C LEU A 14 10.14 8.65 -18.26
N SER A 15 9.90 9.29 -19.41
CA SER A 15 8.81 10.26 -19.58
C SER A 15 7.44 9.62 -19.39
N GLU A 16 7.24 8.40 -19.90
CA GLU A 16 6.01 7.62 -19.69
C GLU A 16 5.80 7.31 -18.21
N PHE A 17 6.84 6.84 -17.53
CA PHE A 17 6.81 6.56 -16.10
C PHE A 17 6.51 7.82 -15.25
N ILE A 18 7.17 8.94 -15.53
CA ILE A 18 6.92 10.21 -14.82
C ILE A 18 5.50 10.69 -15.07
N SER A 19 5.02 10.68 -16.32
CA SER A 19 3.67 11.12 -16.66
C SER A 19 2.59 10.28 -15.97
N TYR A 20 2.86 8.98 -15.81
CA TYR A 20 1.99 8.06 -15.10
C TYR A 20 1.96 8.30 -13.58
N CYS A 21 3.14 8.45 -12.95
CA CYS A 21 3.27 8.50 -11.49
C CYS A 21 3.01 9.89 -10.92
N LEU A 22 3.60 10.93 -11.50
CA LEU A 22 3.69 12.27 -10.92
C LEU A 22 2.32 12.87 -10.52
N PRO A 23 1.23 12.73 -11.28
CA PRO A 23 -0.05 13.35 -10.92
C PRO A 23 -0.68 12.88 -9.60
N ARG A 24 -0.31 11.68 -9.11
CA ARG A 24 -0.88 11.05 -7.91
C ARG A 24 0.18 10.49 -6.96
N SER A 25 1.43 10.93 -7.13
CA SER A 25 2.57 10.48 -6.35
C SER A 25 2.89 11.48 -5.25
N VAL A 26 3.32 10.97 -4.08
CA VAL A 26 3.92 11.79 -3.02
C VAL A 26 5.40 12.07 -3.27
N PHE A 27 6.01 11.35 -4.20
CA PHE A 27 7.40 11.50 -4.62
C PHE A 27 7.55 12.58 -5.68
N THR A 28 8.63 13.33 -5.56
CA THR A 28 9.06 14.34 -6.54
C THR A 28 9.50 13.68 -7.85
N GLU A 29 9.48 14.45 -8.95
CA GLU A 29 10.00 14.00 -10.24
C GLU A 29 11.45 13.51 -10.16
N LYS A 30 12.28 14.16 -9.32
CA LYS A 30 13.65 13.76 -9.09
C LYS A 30 13.72 12.36 -8.45
N GLU A 31 12.97 12.13 -7.37
CA GLU A 31 12.93 10.83 -6.69
C GLU A 31 12.42 9.73 -7.64
N LEU A 32 11.37 10.01 -8.40
CA LEU A 32 10.84 9.09 -9.40
C LEU A 32 11.88 8.77 -10.49
N THR A 33 12.62 9.77 -10.96
CA THR A 33 13.72 9.58 -11.91
C THR A 33 14.82 8.71 -11.34
N ASP A 34 15.21 8.95 -10.08
CA ASP A 34 16.21 8.15 -9.38
C ASP A 34 15.72 6.69 -9.27
N TYR A 35 14.45 6.44 -8.92
CA TYR A 35 13.90 5.08 -8.84
C TYR A 35 13.92 4.38 -10.21
N PHE A 36 13.45 5.03 -11.27
CA PHE A 36 13.37 4.43 -12.60
C PHE A 36 14.75 4.06 -13.18
N THR A 37 15.76 4.87 -12.87
CA THR A 37 17.12 4.70 -13.40
C THR A 37 17.98 3.74 -12.57
N THR A 38 17.78 3.70 -11.25
CA THR A 38 18.62 2.90 -10.35
C THR A 38 18.00 1.56 -9.98
N TRP A 39 16.68 1.43 -9.92
CA TRP A 39 16.03 0.21 -9.46
C TRP A 39 15.76 -0.75 -10.63
N LYS A 40 16.43 -1.89 -10.61
CA LYS A 40 16.27 -2.94 -11.63
C LYS A 40 14.92 -3.67 -11.51
N GLN A 41 14.38 -3.77 -10.30
CA GLN A 41 13.10 -4.41 -10.01
C GLN A 41 12.27 -3.43 -9.18
N MET A 42 11.11 -3.06 -9.69
CA MET A 42 10.20 -2.11 -9.07
C MET A 42 8.77 -2.47 -9.43
N TYR A 43 7.89 -2.38 -8.45
CA TYR A 43 6.44 -2.44 -8.62
C TYR A 43 5.85 -1.05 -8.43
N VAL A 44 4.91 -0.69 -9.28
CA VAL A 44 4.18 0.58 -9.28
C VAL A 44 2.71 0.24 -9.05
N ILE A 45 2.22 0.53 -7.85
CA ILE A 45 0.86 0.18 -7.44
C ILE A 45 0.00 1.45 -7.46
N ARG A 46 -1.06 1.45 -8.27
CA ARG A 46 -2.07 2.51 -8.26
C ARG A 46 -3.23 2.09 -7.36
N MET A 47 -3.56 2.95 -6.41
CA MET A 47 -4.67 2.75 -5.48
C MET A 47 -5.58 3.97 -5.48
N THR A 48 -6.87 3.77 -5.66
CA THR A 48 -7.91 4.82 -5.66
C THR A 48 -8.52 5.06 -4.29
N TYR A 49 -8.52 4.05 -3.42
CA TYR A 49 -9.15 4.13 -2.11
C TYR A 49 -8.12 3.90 -1.02
N ASN A 50 -7.70 4.99 -0.39
CA ASN A 50 -6.99 4.99 0.89
C ASN A 50 -7.94 5.42 2.00
N ILE A 51 -7.96 4.68 3.10
CA ILE A 51 -8.70 5.05 4.30
C ILE A 51 -7.67 5.30 5.40
N ALA A 52 -7.70 6.51 5.97
CA ALA A 52 -6.85 6.86 7.10
C ALA A 52 -7.48 6.35 8.39
N LEU A 53 -6.75 5.50 9.12
CA LEU A 53 -7.16 5.07 10.46
C LEU A 53 -7.14 6.28 11.41
N THR A 54 -8.23 6.48 12.16
CA THR A 54 -8.31 7.55 13.17
C THR A 54 -7.49 7.21 14.42
N THR A 55 -7.27 5.92 14.66
CA THR A 55 -6.49 5.41 15.79
C THR A 55 -5.28 4.61 15.32
N ARG A 56 -4.09 4.94 15.84
CA ARG A 56 -2.87 4.18 15.59
C ARG A 56 -2.89 2.86 16.37
N ILE A 57 -2.85 1.74 15.67
CA ILE A 57 -2.77 0.42 16.28
C ILE A 57 -1.30 0.04 16.48
N ILE A 58 -0.92 -0.33 17.69
CA ILE A 58 0.44 -0.80 17.99
C ILE A 58 0.63 -2.27 17.60
N ARG A 59 1.87 -2.64 17.26
CA ARG A 59 2.23 -4.01 16.86
C ARG A 59 1.76 -5.08 17.86
N LYS A 60 1.85 -4.80 19.16
CA LYS A 60 1.37 -5.71 20.22
C LYS A 60 -0.09 -6.09 20.01
N ARG A 61 -0.98 -5.12 19.76
CA ARG A 61 -2.41 -5.35 19.53
C ARG A 61 -2.67 -6.09 18.22
N LEU A 62 -1.93 -5.76 17.16
CA LEU A 62 -2.01 -6.51 15.89
C LEU A 62 -1.63 -7.98 16.06
N ILE A 63 -0.70 -8.30 16.95
CA ILE A 63 -0.32 -9.68 17.24
C ILE A 63 -1.36 -10.37 18.13
N GLU A 64 -1.70 -9.75 19.26
CA GLU A 64 -2.47 -10.38 20.34
C GLU A 64 -3.99 -10.37 20.06
N GLU A 65 -4.52 -9.33 19.43
CA GLU A 65 -5.96 -9.15 19.20
C GLU A 65 -6.40 -9.48 17.77
N VAL A 66 -5.53 -9.19 16.78
CA VAL A 66 -5.82 -9.47 15.35
C VAL A 66 -5.27 -10.85 14.94
N GLY A 67 -4.25 -11.37 15.63
CA GLY A 67 -3.65 -12.65 15.32
C GLY A 67 -2.66 -12.61 14.15
N LEU A 68 -2.01 -11.46 13.91
CA LEU A 68 -0.93 -11.40 12.93
C LEU A 68 0.31 -12.14 13.42
N SER A 69 1.01 -12.80 12.49
CA SER A 69 2.19 -13.60 12.82
C SER A 69 3.30 -12.74 13.46
N ARG A 70 3.78 -13.19 14.62
CA ARG A 70 4.93 -12.57 15.31
C ARG A 70 6.20 -12.63 14.47
N SER A 71 6.41 -13.77 13.80
CA SER A 71 7.61 -14.10 13.02
C SER A 71 7.44 -13.87 11.51
N GLY A 72 6.25 -13.51 11.04
CA GLY A 72 5.99 -13.24 9.63
C GLY A 72 6.71 -11.99 9.11
N TYR A 73 6.74 -11.81 7.80
CA TYR A 73 7.30 -10.60 7.16
C TYR A 73 6.31 -9.44 7.20
N TRP A 74 6.66 -8.34 7.88
CA TRP A 74 5.77 -7.18 8.12
C TRP A 74 5.80 -6.11 7.03
N GLY A 75 6.55 -6.31 5.95
CA GLY A 75 6.54 -5.39 4.81
C GLY A 75 5.31 -5.60 3.90
N PHE A 76 4.96 -6.86 3.65
CA PHE A 76 3.81 -7.23 2.83
C PHE A 76 3.33 -8.62 3.25
N MET A 77 2.06 -8.75 3.65
CA MET A 77 1.46 -10.01 4.01
C MET A 77 -0.01 -10.03 3.61
N GLU A 78 -0.51 -11.22 3.29
CA GLU A 78 -1.93 -11.44 3.09
C GLU A 78 -2.67 -11.38 4.44
N LEU A 79 -3.88 -10.81 4.42
CA LEU A 79 -4.77 -10.72 5.56
C LEU A 79 -6.05 -11.48 5.25
N THR A 80 -6.54 -12.24 6.24
CA THR A 80 -7.89 -12.79 6.16
C THR A 80 -8.94 -11.68 6.30
N SER A 81 -10.17 -11.91 5.82
CA SER A 81 -11.26 -10.96 5.98
C SER A 81 -11.54 -10.60 7.44
N TYR A 82 -11.37 -11.57 8.36
CA TYR A 82 -11.47 -11.33 9.80
C TYR A 82 -10.39 -10.36 10.29
N GLN A 83 -9.13 -10.58 9.91
CA GLN A 83 -8.02 -9.72 10.29
C GLN A 83 -8.20 -8.30 9.76
N LEU A 84 -8.61 -8.15 8.49
CA LEU A 84 -8.87 -6.86 7.88
C LEU A 84 -9.97 -6.08 8.64
N LYS A 85 -11.13 -6.71 8.88
CA LYS A 85 -12.26 -6.09 9.62
C LYS A 85 -11.85 -5.72 11.04
N LYS A 86 -11.11 -6.59 11.73
CA LYS A 86 -10.61 -6.32 13.07
C LYS A 86 -9.65 -5.13 13.09
N ILE A 87 -8.73 -5.04 12.12
CA ILE A 87 -7.82 -3.90 11.99
C ILE A 87 -8.60 -2.61 11.75
N ALA A 88 -9.57 -2.62 10.84
CA ALA A 88 -10.39 -1.43 10.56
C ALA A 88 -11.15 -0.95 11.80
N SER A 89 -11.81 -1.87 12.51
CA SER A 89 -12.49 -1.59 13.78
C SER A 89 -11.54 -1.03 14.85
N LEU A 90 -10.37 -1.65 15.04
CA LEU A 90 -9.36 -1.17 15.99
C LEU A 90 -8.76 0.18 15.61
N GLY A 91 -8.71 0.47 14.31
CA GLY A 91 -8.25 1.73 13.74
C GLY A 91 -9.31 2.83 13.76
N GLY A 92 -10.49 2.56 14.31
CA GLY A 92 -11.59 3.52 14.44
C GLY A 92 -12.23 3.89 13.10
N ILE A 93 -12.30 2.91 12.18
CA ILE A 93 -13.04 3.02 10.93
C ILE A 93 -14.45 2.46 11.14
N ASP A 94 -15.45 3.14 10.59
CA ASP A 94 -16.82 2.66 10.53
C ASP A 94 -16.91 1.49 9.53
N ASP A 95 -17.52 0.38 9.94
CA ASP A 95 -17.66 -0.83 9.11
C ASP A 95 -18.37 -0.55 7.77
N SER A 96 -19.20 0.49 7.70
CA SER A 96 -19.87 0.93 6.45
C SER A 96 -18.91 1.40 5.34
N LEU A 97 -17.67 1.75 5.70
CA LEU A 97 -16.63 2.19 4.75
C LEU A 97 -15.83 1.03 4.15
N ILE A 98 -15.98 -0.18 4.69
CA ILE A 98 -15.33 -1.40 4.17
C ILE A 98 -16.27 -2.01 3.12
N LEU A 99 -16.08 -1.61 1.86
CA LEU A 99 -16.83 -2.17 0.73
C LEU A 99 -16.57 -3.69 0.62
N ASN A 100 -17.65 -4.48 0.53
CA ASN A 100 -17.61 -5.94 0.32
C ASN A 100 -17.26 -6.28 -1.13
#